data_AF-A0A392RGQ5-F1
#
_entry.id   AF-A0A392RGQ5-F1
#
_cell.length_a   1.000
_cell.length_b   1.000
_cell.length_c   1.000
_cell.angle_alpha   90.00
_cell.angle_beta   90.00
_cell.angle_gamma   90.00
#
_symmetry.space_group_name_H-M   'P 1'
#
loop_
_entity.id
_entity.type
_entity.pdbx_description
1 polymer ?
#
loop_
_entity_poly.entity_id
_entity_poly.type
_entity_poly.pdbx_seq_one_letter_code
_entity_poly.pdbx_strand_id
1 'polypeptide(L)'
;MCKLGWEEGGAVWQWRRQLWVWEEEMLGECTGLLYDIVLQTNISDSWIWQHDIGGGYSVRGAYALLTTMDAVTAAVASHLIWLNQVPLKVSVLAWQLLRNRLPTKDNLVARNIISH
;
A
#
# COMPACT_ATOMS: atom_id res chain seq x y z
N MET A 1 -26.04 -12.47 -10.39
CA MET A 1 -25.77 -13.77 -9.76
C MET A 1 -24.47 -14.31 -10.36
N CYS A 2 -23.31 -13.95 -9.82
CA CYS A 2 -22.02 -14.48 -10.28
C CYS A 2 -21.85 -15.90 -9.76
N LYS A 3 -22.10 -16.89 -10.62
CA LYS A 3 -21.82 -18.31 -10.36
C LYS A 3 -20.51 -18.69 -11.07
N LEU A 4 -19.36 -18.35 -10.50
CA LEU A 4 -18.09 -18.85 -11.01
C LEU A 4 -17.19 -19.13 -9.81
N GLY A 5 -17.20 -20.39 -9.37
CA GLY A 5 -16.37 -20.89 -8.30
C GLY A 5 -14.91 -21.01 -8.73
N TRP A 6 -14.03 -21.07 -7.74
CA TRP A 6 -12.58 -21.24 -7.85
C TRP A 6 -12.16 -22.68 -8.18
N GLU A 7 -12.97 -23.44 -8.90
CA GLU A 7 -12.67 -24.84 -9.25
C GLU A 7 -12.14 -24.95 -10.68
N GLU A 8 -11.34 -25.98 -10.97
CA GLU A 8 -10.92 -26.35 -12.33
C GLU A 8 -12.17 -26.48 -13.24
N GLY A 9 -12.43 -25.46 -14.04
CA GLY A 9 -13.59 -25.37 -14.94
C GLY A 9 -14.55 -24.20 -14.67
N GLY A 10 -14.42 -23.49 -13.54
CA GLY A 10 -15.19 -22.29 -13.23
C GLY A 10 -14.51 -21.03 -13.77
N ALA A 11 -14.87 -20.59 -14.99
CA ALA A 11 -14.34 -19.39 -15.67
C ALA A 11 -12.88 -19.09 -15.33
N VAL A 12 -12.05 -20.06 -15.69
CA VAL A 12 -10.60 -20.02 -15.67
C VAL A 12 -10.16 -18.65 -16.18
N TRP A 13 -9.41 -17.92 -15.35
CA TRP A 13 -8.79 -16.66 -15.73
C TRP A 13 -8.10 -16.83 -17.09
N GLN A 14 -8.66 -16.25 -18.14
CA GLN A 14 -8.07 -16.30 -19.48
C GLN A 14 -7.08 -15.15 -19.61
N TRP A 15 -5.80 -15.47 -19.42
CA TRP A 15 -4.72 -14.51 -19.61
C TRP A 15 -4.59 -14.14 -21.09
N ARG A 16 -4.37 -12.85 -21.38
CA ARG A 16 -4.18 -12.37 -22.77
C ARG A 16 -2.91 -12.90 -23.43
N ARG A 17 -1.94 -13.33 -22.62
CA ARG A 17 -0.68 -13.99 -23.03
C ARG A 17 -0.33 -15.09 -22.04
N GLN A 18 0.58 -15.98 -22.43
CA GLN A 18 1.20 -16.90 -21.46
C GLN A 18 1.94 -16.11 -20.38
N LEU A 19 1.79 -16.58 -19.14
CA LEU A 19 2.51 -16.03 -18.00
C LEU A 19 3.98 -16.38 -18.12
N TRP A 20 4.84 -15.47 -17.66
CA TRP A 20 6.23 -15.79 -17.45
C TRP A 20 6.40 -16.63 -16.19
N VAL A 21 7.52 -17.34 -16.07
CA VAL A 21 7.80 -18.25 -14.95
C VAL A 21 7.62 -17.54 -13.58
N TRP A 22 8.07 -16.30 -13.46
CA TRP A 22 7.90 -15.52 -12.23
C TRP A 22 6.45 -15.03 -12.01
N GLU A 23 5.66 -14.87 -13.07
CA GLU A 23 4.25 -14.52 -12.94
C GLU A 23 3.42 -15.73 -12.48
N GLU A 24 3.80 -16.94 -12.89
CA GLU A 24 3.20 -18.18 -12.36
C GLU A 24 3.53 -18.39 -10.88
N GLU A 25 4.76 -18.09 -10.47
CA GLU A 25 5.16 -18.09 -9.06
C GLU A 25 4.32 -17.10 -8.23
N MET A 26 4.20 -15.85 -8.69
CA MET A 26 3.35 -14.84 -8.06
C MET A 26 1.87 -15.24 -8.02
N LEU A 27 1.37 -15.89 -9.08
CA LEU A 27 0.00 -16.41 -9.10
C LEU A 27 -0.18 -17.51 -8.05
N GLY A 28 0.80 -18.41 -7.91
CA GLY A 28 0.85 -19.42 -6.86
C GLY A 28 0.74 -18.81 -5.47
N GLU A 29 1.56 -17.80 -5.17
CA GLU A 29 1.49 -17.06 -3.90
C GLU A 29 0.11 -16.43 -3.67
N CYS A 30 -0.45 -15.77 -4.70
CA CYS A 30 -1.77 -15.16 -4.62
C CYS A 30 -2.88 -16.19 -4.37
N THR A 31 -2.84 -17.33 -5.06
CA THR A 31 -3.80 -18.41 -4.81
C THR A 31 -3.67 -18.98 -3.40
N GLY A 32 -2.45 -19.09 -2.87
CA GLY A 32 -2.22 -19.49 -1.48
C GLY A 32 -2.81 -18.50 -0.48
N LEU A 33 -2.66 -17.19 -0.71
CA LEU A 33 -3.24 -16.15 0.15
C LEU A 33 -4.78 -16.18 0.18
N LEU A 34 -5.40 -16.58 -0.94
CA LEU A 34 -6.84 -16.62 -1.08
C LEU A 34 -7.45 -17.98 -0.69
N TYR A 35 -6.61 -19.02 -0.50
CA TYR A 35 -7.05 -20.40 -0.33
C TYR A 35 -8.02 -20.57 0.85
N ASP A 36 -7.72 -19.93 1.99
CA ASP A 36 -8.53 -20.01 3.21
C ASP A 36 -9.66 -18.97 3.27
N ILE A 37 -9.87 -18.18 2.21
CA ILE A 37 -10.87 -17.10 2.19
C ILE A 37 -12.21 -17.64 1.67
N VAL A 38 -13.20 -17.68 2.57
CA VAL A 38 -14.59 -18.01 2.21
C VAL A 38 -15.35 -16.72 1.89
N LEU A 39 -15.67 -16.53 0.60
CA LEU A 39 -16.45 -15.37 0.14
C LEU A 39 -17.93 -15.51 0.57
N GLN A 40 -18.45 -14.49 1.25
CA GLN A 40 -19.84 -14.45 1.70
C GLN A 40 -20.69 -13.61 0.74
N THR A 41 -21.56 -14.26 -0.04
CA THR A 41 -22.36 -13.60 -1.09
C THR A 41 -23.45 -12.67 -0.58
N ASN A 42 -23.78 -12.74 0.72
CA ASN A 42 -24.84 -11.95 1.35
C ASN A 42 -24.30 -10.75 2.14
N ILE A 43 -22.99 -10.53 2.17
CA ILE A 43 -22.35 -9.42 2.88
C ILE A 43 -21.68 -8.51 1.86
N SER A 44 -21.84 -7.20 2.03
CA SER A 44 -21.13 -6.21 1.22
C SER A 44 -19.70 -6.04 1.73
N ASP A 45 -18.74 -5.98 0.81
CA ASP A 45 -17.35 -5.74 1.14
C ASP A 45 -17.17 -4.37 1.83
N SER A 46 -16.29 -4.33 2.83
CA SER A 46 -15.93 -3.11 3.54
C SER A 46 -14.44 -3.08 3.86
N TRP A 47 -13.86 -1.88 3.88
CA TRP A 47 -12.48 -1.68 4.28
C TRP A 47 -12.35 -1.74 5.79
N ILE A 48 -11.52 -2.65 6.29
CA ILE A 48 -11.22 -2.78 7.71
C ILE A 48 -9.84 -2.18 7.98
N TRP A 49 -9.77 -1.33 8.99
CA TRP A 49 -8.49 -0.89 9.51
C TRP A 49 -7.99 -1.91 10.52
N GLN A 50 -6.92 -2.65 10.20
CA GLN A 50 -6.44 -3.76 11.04
C GLN A 50 -6.13 -3.36 12.48
N HIS A 51 -5.73 -2.11 12.70
CA HIS A 51 -5.32 -1.64 14.03
C HIS A 51 -6.51 -1.09 14.85
N ASP A 52 -7.71 -1.03 14.26
CA ASP A 52 -8.97 -0.79 14.97
C ASP A 52 -10.15 -1.36 14.17
N ILE A 53 -10.45 -2.63 14.43
CA ILE A 53 -11.49 -3.39 13.71
C ILE A 53 -12.89 -2.82 13.98
N GLY A 54 -13.11 -2.16 15.13
CA GLY A 54 -14.41 -1.63 15.52
C GLY A 54 -14.63 -0.15 15.16
N GLY A 55 -13.59 0.67 15.32
CA GLY A 55 -13.63 2.12 15.06
C GLY A 55 -13.20 2.53 13.66
N GLY A 56 -12.61 1.61 12.89
CA GLY A 56 -12.11 1.88 11.55
C GLY A 56 -10.90 2.82 11.53
N TYR A 57 -10.63 3.41 10.38
CA TYR A 57 -9.51 4.34 10.25
C TYR A 57 -9.84 5.68 10.93
N SER A 58 -8.98 6.11 11.85
CA SER A 58 -8.97 7.48 12.36
C SER A 58 -7.58 8.10 12.23
N VAL A 59 -7.53 9.38 11.85
CA VAL A 59 -6.26 10.13 11.76
C VAL A 59 -5.53 10.12 13.11
N ARG A 60 -6.27 10.27 14.22
CA ARG A 60 -5.71 10.23 15.57
C ARG A 60 -5.07 8.87 15.88
N GLY A 61 -5.75 7.78 15.56
CA GLY A 61 -5.23 6.42 15.78
C GLY A 61 -4.00 6.15 14.92
N ALA A 62 -4.07 6.46 13.63
CA ALA A 62 -2.95 6.32 12.71
C ALA A 62 -1.73 7.16 13.15
N TYR A 63 -1.95 8.41 13.58
CA TYR A 63 -0.87 9.26 14.07
C TYR A 63 -0.24 8.68 15.35
N ALA A 64 -1.05 8.24 16.31
CA ALA A 64 -0.54 7.61 17.54
C ALA A 64 0.34 6.40 17.20
N LEU A 65 -0.14 5.52 16.32
CA LEU A 65 0.60 4.34 15.85
C LEU A 65 1.94 4.72 15.22
N LEU A 66 1.94 5.67 14.28
CA LEU A 66 3.15 6.14 13.61
C LEU A 66 4.16 6.76 14.58
N THR A 67 3.70 7.43 15.64
CA THR A 67 4.60 8.01 16.66
C THR A 67 5.09 7.00 17.70
N THR A 68 4.41 5.87 17.86
CA THR A 68 4.83 4.79 18.77
C THR A 68 5.69 3.73 18.11
N MET A 69 5.60 3.59 16.77
CA MET A 69 6.42 2.65 16.02
C MET A 69 7.85 3.17 15.87
N ASP A 70 8.80 2.24 15.89
CA ASP A 70 10.20 2.55 15.71
C ASP A 70 10.44 3.15 14.32
N ALA A 71 11.37 4.09 14.22
CA ALA A 71 11.56 4.87 13.00
C ALA A 71 11.91 3.95 11.82
N VAL A 72 11.06 3.92 10.79
CA VAL A 72 11.34 3.21 9.55
C VAL A 72 12.60 3.82 8.93
N THR A 73 13.58 2.98 8.60
CA THR A 73 14.81 3.46 7.96
C THR A 73 14.49 4.12 6.62
N ALA A 74 15.21 5.19 6.29
CA ALA A 74 15.00 5.95 5.04
C ALA A 74 15.10 5.06 3.78
N ALA A 75 15.88 3.97 3.85
CA ALA A 75 15.99 2.98 2.79
C ALA A 75 14.67 2.24 2.54
N VAL A 76 14.01 1.74 3.59
CA VAL A 76 12.71 1.06 3.48
C VAL A 76 11.63 2.04 3.00
N ALA A 77 11.61 3.26 3.56
CA ALA A 77 10.66 4.29 3.14
C ALA A 77 10.80 4.64 1.64
N SER A 78 12.01 4.64 1.10
CA SER A 78 12.27 4.97 -0.31
C SER A 78 11.65 3.99 -1.32
N HIS A 79 11.47 2.72 -0.93
CA HIS A 79 10.78 1.73 -1.76
C HIS A 79 9.26 1.85 -1.66
N LEU A 80 8.75 2.14 -0.46
CA LEU A 80 7.31 2.25 -0.21
C LEU A 80 6.65 3.45 -0.89
N ILE A 81 7.39 4.57 -1.07
CA ILE A 81 6.83 5.78 -1.69
C ILE A 81 6.42 5.60 -3.16
N TRP A 82 6.94 4.57 -3.85
CA TRP A 82 6.67 4.31 -5.27
C TRP A 82 5.66 3.18 -5.49
N LEU A 83 4.99 2.70 -4.44
CA LEU A 83 3.93 1.71 -4.58
C LEU A 83 2.77 2.28 -5.41
N ASN A 84 2.22 1.46 -6.31
CA ASN A 84 1.12 1.85 -7.23
C ASN A 84 -0.15 2.34 -6.51
N GLN A 85 -0.32 1.99 -5.23
CA GLN A 85 -1.45 2.42 -4.40
C GLN A 85 -1.29 3.86 -3.87
N VAL A 86 -0.09 4.43 -3.95
CA VAL A 86 0.20 5.79 -3.46
C VAL A 86 -0.01 6.78 -4.62
N PRO A 87 -0.86 7.81 -4.45
CA PRO A 87 -1.02 8.83 -5.47
C PRO A 87 0.30 9.55 -5.75
N LEU A 88 0.63 9.79 -7.03
CA LEU A 88 1.91 10.35 -7.46
C LEU A 88 2.31 11.65 -6.73
N LYS A 89 1.34 12.52 -6.42
CA LYS A 89 1.58 13.75 -5.65
C LYS A 89 2.16 13.48 -4.26
N VAL A 90 1.73 12.40 -3.61
CA VAL A 90 2.21 11.97 -2.29
C VAL A 90 3.62 11.40 -2.41
N SER A 91 3.87 10.57 -3.44
CA SER A 91 5.20 10.03 -3.74
C SER A 91 6.24 11.12 -3.98
N VAL A 92 5.91 12.13 -4.79
CA VAL A 92 6.81 13.25 -5.09
C VAL A 92 7.09 14.07 -3.83
N LEU A 93 6.07 14.37 -3.02
CA LEU A 93 6.25 15.08 -1.75
C LEU A 93 7.17 14.31 -0.80
N ALA A 94 6.94 13.01 -0.62
CA ALA A 94 7.75 12.16 0.25
C ALA A 94 9.20 12.02 -0.27
N TRP A 95 9.39 11.90 -1.58
CA TRP A 95 10.72 11.90 -2.19
C TRP A 95 11.49 13.21 -1.95
N GLN A 96 10.82 14.36 -2.08
CA GLN A 96 11.41 15.66 -1.77
C GLN A 96 11.76 15.78 -0.28
N LEU A 97 10.89 15.28 0.60
CA LEU A 97 11.12 15.24 2.04
C LEU A 97 12.36 14.41 2.40
N LEU A 98 12.44 13.17 1.90
CA LEU A 98 13.56 12.26 2.16
C LEU A 98 14.92 12.79 1.66
N ARG A 99 14.90 13.63 0.62
CA ARG A 99 16.11 14.29 0.10
C ARG A 99 16.40 15.65 0.74
N ASN A 100 15.63 16.02 1.76
CA ASN A 100 15.69 17.34 2.40
C ASN A 100 15.64 18.49 1.38
N ARG A 101 14.71 18.40 0.41
CA ARG A 101 14.56 19.38 -0.69
C ARG A 101 13.33 20.27 -0.57
N LEU A 102 12.51 20.08 0.47
CA LEU A 102 11.38 20.95 0.75
C LEU A 102 11.85 22.32 1.23
N PRO A 103 11.11 23.41 0.93
CA PRO A 103 11.42 24.76 1.38
C PRO A 103 11.05 24.96 2.86
N THR A 104 11.61 24.14 3.75
CA THR A 104 11.51 24.33 5.20
C THR A 104 12.34 25.54 5.64
N LYS A 105 12.03 26.15 6.79
CA LYS A 105 12.82 27.27 7.34
C LYS A 105 14.31 26.92 7.34
N ASP A 106 14.66 25.74 7.85
CA ASP A 106 16.04 25.27 7.95
C ASP A 106 16.72 25.17 6.58
N ASN A 107 16.03 24.66 5.56
CA ASN A 107 16.58 24.55 4.21
C ASN A 107 16.72 25.92 3.51
N LEU A 108 15.83 26.85 3.80
CA LEU A 108 15.92 28.21 3.27
C LEU A 108 17.08 28.98 3.92
N VAL A 109 17.29 28.80 5.23
CA VAL A 109 18.47 29.34 5.94
C VAL A 109 19.75 28.70 5.41
N ALA A 110 19.80 27.37 5.27
CA ALA A 110 20.98 26.66 4.75
C ALA A 110 21.36 27.08 3.31
N ARG A 111 20.41 27.62 2.54
CA ARG A 111 20.62 28.13 1.18
C ARG A 111 20.82 29.65 1.13
N ASN A 112 20.90 30.35 2.26
CA ASN A 112 21.01 31.80 2.37
C ASN A 112 19.87 32.58 1.66
N ILE A 113 18.68 31.99 1.59
CA ILE A 113 17.49 32.66 1.03
C ILE A 113 16.84 33.57 2.09
N ILE A 114 16.87 33.14 3.36
CA ILE A 114 16.37 33.91 4.51
C ILE A 114 17.43 33.95 5.61
N SER A 115 17.42 35.01 6.42
CA SER A 115 18.22 35.11 7.64
C SER A 115 17.57 34.32 8.79
N HIS A 116 18.40 33.86 9.73
CA HIS A 116 18.00 33.03 10.87
C HIS A 116 17.03 33.73 11.83
#